data_AF-A0A838N4S9-F1
#
_entry.id   AF-A0A838N4S9-F1
#
_cell.length_a   1.000
_cell.length_b   1.000
_cell.length_c   1.000
_cell.angle_alpha   90.00
_cell.angle_beta   90.00
_cell.angle_gamma   90.00
#
_symmetry.space_group_name_H-M   'P 1'
#
loop_
_entity.id
_entity.type
_entity.pdbx_description
1 polymer ?
#
loop_
_entity_poly.entity_id
_entity_poly.type
_entity_poly.pdbx_seq_one_letter_code
_entity_poly.pdbx_strand_id
1 'polypeptide(L)'
;MNGSVPIASAVVGLIVLLFGRKLFWVCVAAVGFAAGVELAPHLMSQPTPVLQLSAALVLGLVGALLALFLQKLAVGVVGFVIGGRLAIALAATFLTQPVYSWLPFIIGGIVGAILLVSLFSWALVLVSSIVGAHLIVQAIVLPQTGATIMFLGLAAIGVFAQTAMLRRGRSVAD
;
A
#
# COMPACT_ATOMS: atom_id res chain seq x y z
N MET A 1 -22.60 -22.02 19.26
CA MET A 1 -22.83 -20.87 18.36
C MET A 1 -21.54 -20.02 18.17
N ASN A 2 -20.39 -20.64 17.89
CA ASN A 2 -19.07 -19.95 17.82
C ASN A 2 -18.25 -20.29 16.55
N GLY A 3 -18.89 -20.68 15.44
CA GLY A 3 -18.20 -21.04 14.19
C GLY A 3 -17.97 -19.88 13.21
N SER A 4 -18.65 -18.74 13.42
CA SER A 4 -18.67 -17.63 12.46
C SER A 4 -17.41 -16.75 12.51
N VAL A 5 -16.79 -16.64 13.69
CA VAL A 5 -15.61 -15.79 13.95
C VAL A 5 -14.32 -16.30 13.26
N PRO A 6 -13.98 -17.60 13.26
CA PRO A 6 -12.78 -18.10 12.59
C PRO A 6 -12.88 -18.02 11.05
N ILE A 7 -14.06 -18.20 10.49
CA ILE A 7 -14.27 -18.12 9.03
C ILE A 7 -14.20 -16.67 8.57
N ALA A 8 -14.80 -15.74 9.32
CA ALA A 8 -14.73 -14.31 9.02
C ALA A 8 -13.29 -13.78 9.06
N SER A 9 -12.49 -14.17 10.07
CA SER A 9 -11.09 -13.76 10.18
C SER A 9 -10.19 -14.40 9.11
N ALA A 10 -10.45 -15.64 8.71
CA ALA A 10 -9.75 -16.27 7.58
C ALA A 10 -10.07 -15.59 6.24
N VAL A 11 -11.34 -15.22 6.01
CA VAL A 11 -11.77 -14.50 4.80
C VAL A 11 -11.18 -13.08 4.78
N VAL A 12 -11.19 -12.37 5.90
CA VAL A 12 -10.55 -11.05 6.03
C VAL A 12 -9.03 -11.16 5.85
N GLY A 13 -8.40 -12.18 6.41
CA GLY A 13 -6.98 -12.49 6.22
C GLY A 13 -6.64 -12.75 4.75
N LEU A 14 -7.48 -13.51 4.04
CA LEU A 14 -7.34 -13.78 2.60
C LEU A 14 -7.56 -12.51 1.76
N ILE A 15 -8.54 -11.68 2.11
CA ILE A 15 -8.78 -10.40 1.45
C ILE A 15 -7.58 -9.48 1.65
N VAL A 16 -7.04 -9.36 2.87
CA VAL A 16 -5.85 -8.53 3.14
C VAL A 16 -4.60 -9.09 2.46
N LEU A 17 -4.47 -10.42 2.36
CA LEU A 17 -3.43 -11.10 1.58
C LEU A 17 -3.57 -10.83 0.08
N LEU A 18 -4.77 -10.79 -0.47
CA LEU A 18 -4.94 -10.57 -1.93
C LEU A 18 -4.97 -9.08 -2.30
N PHE A 19 -5.41 -8.22 -1.38
CA PHE A 19 -5.66 -6.79 -1.61
C PHE A 19 -4.68 -5.86 -0.88
N GLY A 20 -3.55 -6.31 -0.35
CA GLY A 20 -2.62 -5.44 0.38
C GLY A 20 -2.23 -4.14 -0.35
N ARG A 21 -2.01 -4.19 -1.66
CA ARG A 21 -1.78 -3.00 -2.51
C ARG A 21 -3.03 -2.15 -2.74
N LYS A 22 -4.21 -2.77 -2.72
CA LYS A 22 -5.51 -2.14 -2.92
C LYS A 22 -6.12 -1.59 -1.60
N LEU A 23 -5.62 -2.00 -0.44
CA LEU A 23 -6.15 -1.57 0.86
C LEU A 23 -5.93 -0.07 1.09
N PHE A 24 -4.80 0.48 0.62
CA PHE A 24 -4.55 1.93 0.67
C PHE A 24 -5.60 2.72 -0.13
N TRP A 25 -5.92 2.25 -1.33
CA TRP A 25 -6.96 2.82 -2.19
C TRP A 25 -8.32 2.81 -1.51
N VAL A 26 -8.68 1.68 -0.87
CA VAL A 26 -9.94 1.51 -0.15
C VAL A 26 -10.02 2.39 1.09
N CYS A 27 -8.94 2.52 1.86
CA CYS A 27 -8.90 3.42 3.02
C CYS A 27 -9.14 4.89 2.62
N VAL A 28 -8.43 5.38 1.61
CA VAL A 28 -8.61 6.77 1.15
C VAL A 28 -9.98 6.96 0.49
N ALA A 29 -10.51 5.95 -0.20
CA ALA A 29 -11.89 5.96 -0.70
C ALA A 29 -12.90 6.04 0.44
N ALA A 30 -12.69 5.31 1.53
CA ALA A 30 -13.55 5.35 2.71
C ALA A 30 -13.49 6.72 3.41
N VAL A 31 -12.30 7.33 3.50
CA VAL A 31 -12.15 8.70 4.00
C VAL A 31 -12.84 9.70 3.06
N GLY A 32 -12.69 9.55 1.74
CA GLY A 32 -13.39 10.38 0.75
C GLY A 32 -14.91 10.22 0.81
N PHE A 33 -15.39 9.01 1.07
CA PHE A 33 -16.81 8.73 1.30
C PHE A 33 -17.30 9.38 2.59
N ALA A 34 -16.59 9.22 3.71
CA ALA A 34 -16.92 9.85 4.99
C ALA A 34 -16.95 11.38 4.87
N ALA A 35 -15.93 11.96 4.24
CA ALA A 35 -15.88 13.38 3.94
C ALA A 35 -17.05 13.80 3.03
N GLY A 36 -17.44 12.99 2.05
CA GLY A 36 -18.60 13.28 1.20
C GLY A 36 -19.95 13.20 1.91
N VAL A 37 -20.10 12.30 2.89
CA VAL A 37 -21.29 12.26 3.76
C VAL A 37 -21.36 13.52 4.63
N GLU A 38 -20.23 13.98 5.15
CA GLU A 38 -20.14 15.12 6.07
C GLU A 38 -20.23 16.49 5.35
N LEU A 39 -19.65 16.62 4.15
CA LEU A 39 -19.70 17.84 3.34
C LEU A 39 -21.02 18.00 2.57
N ALA A 40 -21.74 16.92 2.25
CA ALA A 40 -23.01 16.97 1.53
C ALA A 40 -24.06 17.94 2.14
N PRO A 41 -24.33 17.94 3.47
CA PRO A 41 -25.26 18.89 4.08
C PRO A 41 -24.72 20.32 4.16
N HIS A 42 -23.40 20.53 4.15
CA HIS A 42 -22.78 21.86 4.18
C HIS A 42 -22.81 22.58 2.83
N LEU A 43 -22.79 21.85 1.72
CA LEU A 43 -22.82 22.42 0.38
C LEU A 43 -24.24 22.69 -0.15
N MET A 44 -25.29 22.10 0.44
CA MET A 44 -26.66 22.20 -0.11
C MET A 44 -27.74 22.26 0.98
N SER A 45 -28.58 23.31 0.94
CA SER A 45 -29.60 23.63 1.95
C SER A 45 -30.82 22.69 2.03
N GLN A 46 -30.91 21.64 1.19
CA GLN A 46 -31.97 20.60 1.26
C GLN A 46 -31.43 19.22 0.85
N PRO A 47 -30.83 18.45 1.78
CA PRO A 47 -30.28 17.14 1.45
C PRO A 47 -31.39 16.08 1.37
N THR A 48 -31.70 15.64 0.15
CA THR A 48 -32.41 14.36 -0.04
C THR A 48 -31.43 13.20 0.20
N PRO A 49 -31.85 12.10 0.87
CA PRO A 49 -30.95 10.99 1.22
C PRO A 49 -30.19 10.41 0.02
N VAL A 50 -30.83 10.41 -1.15
CA VAL A 50 -30.28 9.91 -2.41
C VAL A 50 -29.11 10.80 -2.90
N LEU A 51 -29.19 12.10 -2.66
CA LEU A 51 -28.18 13.08 -3.09
C LEU A 51 -26.94 13.08 -2.18
N GLN A 52 -27.13 12.80 -0.88
CA GLN A 52 -26.03 12.61 0.07
C GLN A 52 -25.24 11.33 -0.26
N LEU A 53 -25.95 10.24 -0.57
CA LEU A 53 -25.33 8.99 -1.00
C LEU A 53 -24.58 9.13 -2.33
N SER A 54 -25.12 9.87 -3.29
CA SER A 54 -24.44 10.10 -4.57
C SER A 54 -23.19 10.99 -4.40
N ALA A 55 -23.26 12.05 -3.59
CA ALA A 55 -22.10 12.89 -3.27
C ALA A 55 -21.00 12.10 -2.55
N ALA A 56 -21.36 11.29 -1.56
CA ALA A 56 -20.42 10.41 -0.85
C ALA A 56 -19.78 9.38 -1.78
N LEU A 57 -20.55 8.80 -2.71
CA LEU A 57 -20.02 7.84 -3.67
C LEU A 57 -19.06 8.49 -4.66
N VAL A 58 -19.39 9.70 -5.16
CA VAL A 58 -18.53 10.46 -6.07
C VAL A 58 -17.24 10.87 -5.36
N LEU A 59 -17.33 11.44 -4.15
CA LEU A 59 -16.15 11.85 -3.38
C LEU A 59 -15.31 10.64 -2.94
N GLY A 60 -15.93 9.52 -2.60
CA GLY A 60 -15.24 8.27 -2.34
C GLY A 60 -14.49 7.76 -3.57
N LEU A 61 -15.11 7.77 -4.76
CA LEU A 61 -14.48 7.37 -6.01
C LEU A 61 -13.32 8.31 -6.39
N VAL A 62 -13.51 9.62 -6.23
CA VAL A 62 -12.46 10.63 -6.45
C VAL A 62 -11.30 10.43 -5.48
N GLY A 63 -11.58 10.23 -4.19
CA GLY A 63 -10.56 9.94 -3.17
C GLY A 63 -9.77 8.68 -3.49
N ALA A 64 -10.46 7.64 -3.98
CA ALA A 64 -9.83 6.45 -4.48
C ALA A 64 -8.88 6.76 -5.66
N LEU A 65 -9.38 7.41 -6.73
CA LEU A 65 -8.56 7.81 -7.88
C LEU A 65 -7.33 8.64 -7.46
N LEU A 66 -7.52 9.60 -6.56
CA LEU A 66 -6.43 10.40 -5.99
C LEU A 66 -5.43 9.50 -5.29
N ALA A 67 -5.86 8.54 -4.48
CA ALA A 67 -4.95 7.67 -3.74
C ALA A 67 -3.99 6.91 -4.66
N LEU A 68 -4.46 6.41 -5.82
CA LEU A 68 -3.58 5.72 -6.78
C LEU A 68 -2.50 6.64 -7.32
N PHE A 69 -2.86 7.89 -7.59
CA PHE A 69 -1.96 8.88 -8.16
C PHE A 69 -0.97 9.39 -7.10
N LEU A 70 -1.51 9.83 -5.97
CA LEU A 70 -0.77 10.44 -4.87
C LEU A 70 0.19 9.45 -4.19
N GLN A 71 -0.19 8.16 -4.11
CA GLN A 71 0.69 7.13 -3.54
C GLN A 71 1.97 6.95 -4.37
N LYS A 72 1.86 6.85 -5.70
CA LYS A 72 3.05 6.74 -6.56
C LYS A 72 3.90 8.02 -6.53
N LEU A 73 3.23 9.18 -6.56
CA LEU A 73 3.89 10.48 -6.56
C LEU A 73 4.61 10.74 -5.23
N ALA A 74 3.94 10.52 -4.10
CA ALA A 74 4.51 10.71 -2.77
C ALA A 74 5.72 9.80 -2.54
N VAL A 75 5.61 8.51 -2.87
CA VAL A 75 6.73 7.56 -2.75
C VAL A 75 7.90 7.96 -3.65
N GLY A 76 7.62 8.41 -4.88
CA GLY A 76 8.65 8.88 -5.81
C GLY A 76 9.34 10.16 -5.33
N VAL A 77 8.59 11.15 -4.84
CA VAL A 77 9.13 12.42 -4.31
C VAL A 77 9.95 12.17 -3.05
N VAL A 78 9.45 11.35 -2.13
CA VAL A 78 10.21 10.98 -0.92
C VAL A 78 11.49 10.24 -1.30
N GLY A 79 11.41 9.29 -2.23
CA GLY A 79 12.60 8.61 -2.78
C GLY A 79 13.58 9.54 -3.46
N PHE A 80 13.09 10.55 -4.18
CA PHE A 80 13.92 11.57 -4.82
C PHE A 80 14.66 12.43 -3.79
N VAL A 81 13.95 12.93 -2.78
CA VAL A 81 14.55 13.78 -1.74
C VAL A 81 15.57 13.00 -0.92
N ILE A 82 15.21 11.79 -0.47
CA ILE A 82 16.10 10.94 0.32
C ILE A 82 17.30 10.48 -0.52
N GLY A 83 17.07 9.99 -1.74
CA GLY A 83 18.11 9.52 -2.64
C GLY A 83 19.09 10.63 -3.03
N GLY A 84 18.57 11.83 -3.33
CA GLY A 84 19.40 12.98 -3.64
C GLY A 84 20.26 13.43 -2.46
N ARG A 85 19.68 13.47 -1.25
CA ARG A 85 20.43 13.79 -0.01
C ARG A 85 21.52 12.76 0.29
N LEU A 86 21.19 11.46 0.13
CA LEU A 86 22.16 10.38 0.31
C LEU A 86 23.31 10.48 -0.69
N ALA A 87 23.02 10.74 -1.97
CA ALA A 87 24.06 10.86 -2.99
C ALA A 87 24.95 12.08 -2.77
N ILE A 88 24.43 13.21 -2.29
CA ILE A 88 25.27 14.33 -1.84
C ILE A 88 26.18 13.89 -0.70
N ALA A 89 25.64 13.18 0.31
CA ALA A 89 26.44 12.72 1.46
C ALA A 89 27.57 11.77 1.01
N LEU A 90 27.27 10.82 0.12
CA LEU A 90 28.28 9.93 -0.46
C LEU A 90 29.31 10.72 -1.28
N ALA A 91 28.86 11.64 -2.13
CA ALA A 91 29.75 12.46 -2.94
C ALA A 91 30.67 13.34 -2.08
N ALA A 92 30.18 13.88 -0.95
CA ALA A 92 30.99 14.65 -0.02
C ALA A 92 32.07 13.81 0.70
N THR A 93 31.82 12.51 0.91
CA THR A 93 32.82 11.60 1.49
C THR A 93 33.89 11.14 0.49
N PHE A 94 33.54 11.01 -0.78
CA PHE A 94 34.44 10.51 -1.84
C PHE A 94 35.14 11.61 -2.65
N LEU A 95 34.49 12.77 -2.83
CA LEU A 95 35.03 13.91 -3.57
C LEU A 95 35.27 15.08 -2.59
N THR A 96 36.55 15.44 -2.41
CA THR A 96 37.02 16.52 -1.54
C THR A 96 36.60 17.93 -1.98
N GLN A 97 36.07 18.11 -3.20
CA GLN A 97 35.60 19.39 -3.76
C GLN A 97 34.44 19.19 -4.76
N PRO A 98 33.17 19.05 -4.31
CA PRO A 98 32.05 18.90 -5.24
C PRO A 98 31.65 20.25 -5.87
N VAL A 99 32.36 20.66 -6.93
CA VAL A 99 32.05 21.86 -7.75
C VAL A 99 30.63 21.81 -8.34
N TYR A 100 30.05 20.61 -8.52
CA TYR A 100 28.71 20.40 -9.08
C TYR A 100 27.82 19.62 -8.11
N SER A 101 27.52 20.19 -6.94
CA SER A 101 26.67 19.55 -5.91
C SER A 101 25.24 19.22 -6.37
N TRP A 102 24.75 19.84 -7.45
CA TRP A 102 23.44 19.55 -8.04
C TRP A 102 23.39 18.24 -8.83
N LEU A 103 24.52 17.81 -9.41
CA LEU A 103 24.60 16.61 -10.25
C LEU A 103 24.40 15.29 -9.45
N PRO A 104 25.11 15.05 -8.33
CA PRO A 104 24.86 13.87 -7.50
C PRO A 104 23.47 13.91 -6.87
N PHE A 105 22.91 15.10 -6.60
CA PHE A 105 21.54 15.22 -6.11
C PHE A 105 20.52 14.72 -7.13
N ILE A 106 20.62 15.13 -8.40
CA ILE A 106 19.68 14.69 -9.43
C ILE A 106 19.84 13.19 -9.71
N ILE A 107 21.08 12.70 -9.86
CA ILE A 107 21.33 11.27 -10.11
C ILE A 107 20.85 10.43 -8.94
N GLY A 108 21.24 10.80 -7.71
CA GLY A 108 20.80 10.14 -6.49
C GLY A 108 19.30 10.21 -6.29
N GLY A 109 18.68 11.33 -6.63
CA GLY A 109 17.24 11.51 -6.55
C GLY A 109 16.49 10.63 -7.54
N ILE A 110 16.91 10.58 -8.81
CA ILE A 110 16.29 9.70 -9.81
C ILE A 110 16.43 8.23 -9.39
N VAL A 111 17.65 7.83 -9.00
CA VAL A 111 17.90 6.46 -8.51
C VAL A 111 17.06 6.17 -7.29
N GLY A 112 17.02 7.07 -6.30
CA GLY A 112 16.23 6.92 -5.08
C GLY A 112 14.73 6.85 -5.35
N ALA A 113 14.20 7.67 -6.26
CA ALA A 113 12.79 7.63 -6.66
C ALA A 113 12.43 6.27 -7.30
N ILE A 114 13.24 5.80 -8.26
CA ILE A 114 13.03 4.51 -8.91
C ILE A 114 13.11 3.37 -7.89
N LEU A 115 14.12 3.41 -7.02
CA LEU A 115 14.35 2.39 -6.00
C LEU A 115 13.18 2.32 -5.03
N LEU A 116 12.70 3.47 -4.51
CA LEU A 116 11.62 3.50 -3.53
C LEU A 116 10.27 3.15 -4.15
N VAL A 117 9.97 3.60 -5.37
CA VAL A 117 8.75 3.19 -6.11
C VAL A 117 8.74 1.68 -6.38
N SER A 118 9.89 1.13 -6.74
CA SER A 118 10.05 -0.31 -6.93
C SER A 118 9.87 -1.04 -5.60
N LEU A 119 10.65 -0.68 -4.58
CA LEU A 119 10.67 -1.32 -3.27
C LEU A 119 9.32 -1.24 -2.57
N PHE A 120 8.58 -0.14 -2.70
CA PHE A 120 7.26 0.03 -2.12
C PHE A 120 6.26 -1.02 -2.60
N SER A 121 6.37 -1.45 -3.87
CA SER A 121 5.54 -2.53 -4.40
C SER A 121 5.84 -3.87 -3.73
N TRP A 122 7.12 -4.15 -3.47
CA TRP A 122 7.56 -5.33 -2.73
C TRP A 122 7.26 -5.26 -1.24
N ALA A 123 7.33 -4.06 -0.65
CA ALA A 123 6.97 -3.82 0.74
C ALA A 123 5.49 -4.11 0.99
N LEU A 124 4.61 -3.68 0.09
CA LEU A 124 3.18 -3.99 0.16
C LEU A 124 2.90 -5.50 0.08
N VAL A 125 3.63 -6.24 -0.76
CA VAL A 125 3.56 -7.71 -0.85
C VAL A 125 3.97 -8.34 0.49
N LEU A 126 5.13 -7.96 1.04
CA LEU A 126 5.62 -8.50 2.31
C LEU A 126 4.67 -8.21 3.48
N VAL A 127 4.25 -6.96 3.64
CA VAL A 127 3.34 -6.55 4.73
C VAL A 127 2.00 -7.27 4.60
N SER A 128 1.46 -7.37 3.40
CA SER A 128 0.21 -8.09 3.13
C SER A 128 0.31 -9.58 3.47
N SER A 129 1.42 -10.21 3.10
CA SER A 129 1.68 -11.61 3.40
C SER A 129 1.81 -11.86 4.89
N ILE A 130 2.53 -11.01 5.63
CA ILE A 130 2.69 -11.09 7.08
C ILE A 130 1.34 -10.91 7.79
N VAL A 131 0.59 -9.85 7.44
CA VAL A 131 -0.69 -9.55 8.10
C VAL A 131 -1.72 -10.64 7.80
N GLY A 132 -1.82 -11.11 6.56
CA GLY A 132 -2.77 -12.17 6.23
C GLY A 132 -2.38 -13.52 6.85
N ALA A 133 -1.10 -13.85 6.93
CA ALA A 133 -0.63 -15.03 7.66
C ALA A 133 -0.95 -14.94 9.16
N HIS A 134 -0.76 -13.76 9.77
CA HIS A 134 -1.06 -13.54 11.19
C HIS A 134 -2.55 -13.70 11.48
N LEU A 135 -3.43 -13.17 10.62
CA LEU A 135 -4.88 -13.31 10.77
C LEU A 135 -5.36 -14.76 10.63
N ILE A 136 -4.78 -15.54 9.71
CA ILE A 136 -5.12 -16.96 9.54
C ILE A 136 -4.68 -17.78 10.76
N VAL A 137 -3.51 -17.48 11.32
CA VAL A 137 -3.00 -18.19 12.50
C VAL A 137 -3.80 -17.84 13.76
N GLN A 138 -4.28 -16.60 13.90
CA GLN A 138 -5.19 -16.24 14.99
C GLN A 138 -6.57 -16.89 14.87
N ALA A 139 -7.03 -17.19 13.66
CA ALA A 139 -8.31 -17.86 13.42
C ALA A 139 -8.29 -19.34 13.84
N ILE A 140 -7.11 -19.95 13.97
CA ILE A 140 -6.94 -21.37 14.26
C ILE A 140 -6.30 -21.51 15.64
N VAL A 141 -7.05 -22.04 16.61
CA VAL A 141 -6.54 -22.32 17.96
C VAL A 141 -5.59 -23.52 17.90
N LEU A 142 -4.31 -23.27 17.59
CA LEU A 142 -3.23 -24.27 17.59
C LEU A 142 -2.25 -24.00 18.75
N PRO A 143 -1.56 -25.02 19.30
CA PRO A 143 -0.47 -24.80 20.25
C PRO A 143 0.66 -23.96 19.64
N GLN A 144 1.31 -23.16 20.48
CA GLN A 144 2.20 -22.05 20.11
C GLN A 144 3.32 -22.42 19.12
N THR A 145 3.83 -23.66 19.17
CA THR A 145 4.86 -24.17 18.25
C THR A 145 4.32 -24.46 16.85
N GLY A 146 3.08 -24.98 16.73
CA GLY A 146 2.45 -25.26 15.44
C GLY A 146 1.97 -24.00 14.72
N ALA A 147 1.57 -22.99 15.50
CA ALA A 147 1.20 -21.67 15.00
C ALA A 147 2.37 -20.97 14.26
N THR A 148 3.60 -21.07 14.78
CA THR A 148 4.78 -20.43 14.16
C THR A 148 5.15 -21.08 12.83
N ILE A 149 5.09 -22.41 12.74
CA ILE A 149 5.43 -23.16 11.52
C ILE A 149 4.39 -22.89 10.43
N MET A 150 3.11 -22.86 10.80
CA MET A 150 2.02 -22.55 9.88
C MET A 150 2.08 -21.08 9.42
N PHE A 151 2.41 -20.14 10.31
CA PHE A 151 2.66 -18.74 9.96
C PHE A 151 3.75 -18.61 8.90
N LEU A 152 4.90 -19.26 9.13
CA LEU A 152 6.04 -19.18 8.22
C LEU A 152 5.72 -19.79 6.85
N GLY A 153 5.01 -20.93 6.84
CA GLY A 153 4.56 -21.59 5.62
C GLY A 153 3.58 -20.75 4.81
N LEU A 154 2.54 -20.21 5.46
CA LEU A 154 1.55 -19.34 4.81
C LEU A 154 2.16 -18.01 4.33
N ALA A 155 3.07 -17.42 5.10
CA ALA A 155 3.80 -16.23 4.68
C ALA A 155 4.65 -16.52 3.43
N ALA A 156 5.42 -17.62 3.43
CA ALA A 156 6.21 -18.01 2.27
C ALA A 156 5.34 -18.26 1.02
N ILE A 157 4.22 -18.98 1.18
CA ILE A 157 3.24 -19.23 0.10
C ILE A 157 2.63 -17.91 -0.40
N GLY A 158 2.26 -17.01 0.50
CA GLY A 158 1.70 -15.69 0.16
C GLY A 158 2.66 -14.85 -0.67
N VAL A 159 3.93 -14.77 -0.24
CA VAL A 159 4.99 -14.09 -1.00
C VAL A 159 5.20 -14.75 -2.36
N PHE A 160 5.24 -16.07 -2.43
CA PHE A 160 5.46 -16.80 -3.69
C PHE A 160 4.30 -16.62 -4.68
N ALA A 161 3.05 -16.71 -4.21
CA ALA A 161 1.86 -16.50 -5.04
C ALA A 161 1.74 -15.06 -5.55
N GLN A 162 1.97 -14.07 -4.69
CA GLN A 162 1.92 -12.65 -5.06
C GLN A 162 3.04 -12.28 -6.04
N THR A 163 4.26 -12.80 -5.84
CA THR A 163 5.39 -12.55 -6.75
C THR A 163 5.22 -13.25 -8.11
N ALA A 164 4.65 -14.45 -8.14
CA ALA A 164 4.28 -15.14 -9.38
C ALA A 164 3.20 -14.37 -10.18
N MET A 165 2.18 -13.83 -9.50
CA MET A 165 1.17 -12.97 -10.13
C MET A 165 1.76 -11.66 -10.70
N LEU A 166 2.72 -11.04 -10.00
CA LEU A 166 3.41 -9.83 -10.48
C LEU A 166 4.25 -10.09 -11.74
N ARG A 167 4.83 -11.29 -11.88
CA ARG A 167 5.56 -11.70 -13.10
C ARG A 167 4.61 -11.98 -14.26
N ARG A 168 3.45 -12.60 -14.00
CA ARG A 168 2.48 -12.95 -15.05
C ARG A 168 1.79 -11.73 -15.68
N GLY A 169 1.56 -10.66 -14.91
CA GLY A 169 0.99 -9.41 -15.42
C GLY A 169 1.92 -8.59 -16.33
N ARG A 170 3.24 -8.81 -16.27
CA ARG A 170 4.21 -8.20 -17.19
C ARG A 170 4.32 -8.96 -18.51
N SER A 171 4.21 -10.30 -18.47
CA SER A 171 4.33 -11.16 -19.65
C SER A 171 3.16 -11.08 -20.66
N VAL A 172 2.08 -10.38 -20.33
CA VAL A 172 0.91 -10.20 -21.23
C VAL A 172 0.91 -8.80 -21.87
N ALA A 173 1.81 -7.91 -21.45
CA ALA A 173 1.94 -6.55 -21.98
C ALA A 173 3.12 -6.41 -22.97
N ASP A 174 3.82 -7.51 -23.26
CA ASP A 174 4.81 -7.67 -24.33
C ASP A 174 4.18 -8.47 -25.49
#